data_AF-A0A7W0YDS7-F1
#
_entry.id   AF-A0A7W0YDS7-F1
#
_cell.length_a   1.000
_cell.length_b   1.000
_cell.length_c   1.000
_cell.angle_alpha   90.00
_cell.angle_beta   90.00
_cell.angle_gamma   90.00
#
_symmetry.space_group_name_H-M   'P 1'
#
loop_
_entity.id
_entity.type
_entity.pdbx_description
1 polymer ?
#
loop_
_entity_poly.entity_id
_entity_poly.type
_entity_poly.pdbx_seq_one_letter_code
_entity_poly.pdbx_strand_id
1 'polypeptide(L)'
;MNFDLARRILREVEQCADGSLPLRGRRMVHEAQLMEEEGWVRLSEHSGHGARAVARLTEAGKRVSSLFRDDAVAQRLRDAFSRPAASS
;
A
#
# COMPACT_ATOMS: atom_id res chain seq x y z
N MET A 1 0.86 -9.11 4.64
CA MET A 1 0.89 -8.04 3.63
C MET A 1 1.27 -8.66 2.28
N ASN A 2 0.45 -8.49 1.25
CA ASN A 2 0.69 -8.94 -0.12
C ASN A 2 1.43 -7.85 -0.92
N PHE A 3 2.67 -8.13 -1.32
CA PHE A 3 3.56 -7.19 -1.99
C PHE A 3 2.95 -6.56 -3.27
N ASP A 4 2.37 -7.37 -4.15
CA ASP A 4 1.81 -6.89 -5.42
C ASP A 4 0.61 -5.97 -5.18
N LEU A 5 -0.20 -6.32 -4.20
CA LEU A 5 -1.39 -5.54 -3.85
C LEU A 5 -1.01 -4.23 -3.19
N ALA A 6 -0.04 -4.23 -2.27
CA ALA A 6 0.49 -3.02 -1.65
C ALA A 6 1.16 -2.09 -2.68
N ARG A 7 1.99 -2.64 -3.58
CA ARG A 7 2.61 -1.88 -4.68
C ARG A 7 1.54 -1.24 -5.58
N ARG A 8 0.50 -1.99 -5.91
CA ARG A 8 -0.63 -1.49 -6.71
C ARG A 8 -1.35 -0.35 -6.00
N ILE A 9 -1.70 -0.50 -4.72
CA ILE A 9 -2.37 0.53 -3.93
C ILE A 9 -1.52 1.82 -3.89
N LEU A 10 -0.23 1.72 -3.58
CA LEU A 10 0.66 2.89 -3.54
C LEU A 10 0.69 3.64 -4.88
N ARG A 11 0.82 2.91 -5.98
CA ARG A 11 0.83 3.50 -7.34
C ARG A 11 -0.51 4.16 -7.69
N GLU A 12 -1.62 3.50 -7.40
CA GLU A 12 -2.96 4.05 -7.68
C GLU A 12 -3.21 5.32 -6.85
N VAL A 13 -2.83 5.35 -5.57
CA VAL A 13 -2.95 6.54 -4.72
C VAL A 13 -2.11 7.72 -5.23
N GLU A 14 -0.88 7.47 -5.70
CA GLU A 14 -0.04 8.53 -6.29
C GLU A 14 -0.62 9.11 -7.59
N GLN A 15 -1.38 8.31 -8.34
CA GLN A 15 -2.00 8.73 -9.60
C GLN A 15 -3.35 9.42 -9.39
N CYS A 16 -3.96 9.29 -8.22
CA CYS A 16 -5.18 10.02 -7.87
C CYS A 16 -4.84 11.51 -7.66
N ALA A 17 -5.34 12.36 -8.58
CA ALA A 17 -5.15 13.82 -8.53
C ALA A 17 -5.61 14.45 -7.20
N ASP A 18 -6.67 13.90 -6.58
CA ASP A 18 -7.20 14.35 -5.29
C ASP A 18 -6.64 13.59 -4.08
N GLY A 19 -5.65 12.71 -4.29
CA GLY A 19 -4.99 11.92 -3.26
C GLY A 19 -5.84 10.81 -2.62
N SER A 20 -7.11 10.67 -3.02
CA SER A 20 -8.03 9.66 -2.48
C SER A 20 -8.29 8.49 -3.44
N LEU A 21 -7.99 7.27 -3.01
CA LEU A 21 -8.27 6.03 -3.74
C LEU A 21 -9.44 5.28 -3.09
N PRO A 22 -10.61 5.17 -3.74
CA PRO A 22 -11.71 4.37 -3.22
C PRO A 22 -11.36 2.88 -3.25
N LEU A 23 -11.43 2.21 -2.09
CA LEU A 23 -11.13 0.78 -1.98
C LEU A 23 -12.37 -0.05 -2.30
N ARG A 24 -12.24 -0.95 -3.27
CA ARG A 24 -13.30 -1.89 -3.65
C ARG A 24 -12.87 -3.32 -3.36
N GLY A 25 -13.75 -4.05 -2.67
CA GLY A 25 -13.56 -5.46 -2.36
C GLY A 25 -12.74 -5.73 -1.10
N ARG A 26 -13.08 -6.84 -0.43
CA ARG A 26 -12.56 -7.20 0.90
C ARG A 26 -11.03 -7.32 0.94
N ARG A 27 -10.39 -7.81 -0.13
CA ARG A 27 -8.93 -7.99 -0.20
C ARG A 27 -8.18 -6.66 -0.23
N MET A 28 -8.61 -5.68 -1.04
CA MET A 28 -7.97 -4.36 -1.07
C MET A 28 -8.18 -3.61 0.24
N VAL A 29 -9.38 -3.70 0.83
CA VAL A 29 -9.66 -3.09 2.14
C VAL A 29 -8.76 -3.68 3.22
N HIS A 30 -8.64 -5.01 3.27
CA HIS A 30 -7.78 -5.67 4.24
C HIS A 30 -6.30 -5.30 4.07
N GLU A 31 -5.82 -5.26 2.82
CA GLU A 31 -4.44 -4.88 2.54
C GLU A 31 -4.16 -3.43 2.94
N ALA A 32 -5.07 -2.50 2.63
CA ALA A 32 -4.92 -1.10 2.98
C ALA A 32 -4.98 -0.87 4.49
N GLN A 33 -5.71 -1.70 5.26
CA GLN A 33 -5.67 -1.71 6.73
C GLN A 33 -4.29 -2.12 7.23
N LEU A 34 -3.72 -3.22 6.71
CA LEU A 34 -2.36 -3.63 7.08
C LEU A 34 -1.34 -2.54 6.74
N MET A 35 -1.48 -1.88 5.59
CA MET A 35 -0.61 -0.76 5.22
C MET A 35 -0.80 0.48 6.12
N GLU A 36 -1.99 0.70 6.69
CA GLU A 36 -2.23 1.76 7.67
C GLU A 36 -1.60 1.42 9.03
N GLU A 37 -1.68 0.17 9.46
CA GLU A 37 -1.02 -0.36 10.67
C GLU A 37 0.52 -0.23 10.57
N GLU A 38 1.08 -0.51 9.39
CA GLU A 38 2.50 -0.29 9.06
C GLU A 38 2.85 1.20 8.85
N GLY A 39 1.86 2.08 8.89
CA GLY A 39 2.03 3.53 8.79
C GLY A 39 2.40 4.02 7.38
N TRP A 40 2.11 3.26 6.32
CA TRP A 40 2.40 3.64 4.93
C TRP A 40 1.28 4.52 4.34
N VAL A 41 0.04 4.27 4.73
CA VAL A 41 -1.13 5.01 4.25
C VAL A 41 -1.96 5.53 5.41
N ARG A 42 -2.84 6.48 5.12
CA ARG A 42 -3.94 6.88 6.01
C ARG A 42 -5.26 6.58 5.33
N LEU A 43 -6.14 5.86 6.01
CA LEU A 43 -7.48 5.60 5.53
C LEU A 43 -8.43 6.73 5.95
N SER A 44 -9.42 6.99 5.11
CA SER A 44 -10.60 7.78 5.45
C SER A 44 -11.84 6.92 5.31
N GLU A 45 -12.74 6.99 6.28
CA GLU A 45 -14.08 6.44 6.15
C GLU A 45 -15.00 7.51 5.55
N HIS A 46 -15.69 7.17 4.47
CA HIS A 46 -16.81 8.00 4.00
C HIS A 46 -18.03 7.66 4.84
N SER A 47 -18.39 8.58 5.74
CA SER A 47 -19.59 8.49 6.58
C SER A 47 -20.83 8.37 5.68
N GLY A 48 -21.45 7.19 5.67
CA GLY A 48 -22.72 6.94 4.98
C GLY A 48 -22.86 5.53 4.41
N HIS A 49 -21.77 4.90 3.95
CA HIS A 49 -21.86 3.62 3.21
C HIS A 49 -20.78 2.58 3.56
N GLY A 50 -19.97 2.81 4.60
CA GLY A 50 -18.86 1.90 4.95
C GLY A 50 -17.77 1.82 3.87
N ALA A 51 -17.82 2.72 2.88
CA ALA A 51 -16.81 2.85 1.85
C ALA A 51 -15.55 3.43 2.49
N ARG A 52 -14.46 2.65 2.43
CA ARG A 52 -13.13 3.07 2.86
C ARG A 52 -12.34 3.54 1.65
N ALA A 53 -11.62 4.64 1.81
CA ALA A 53 -10.67 5.12 0.82
C ALA A 53 -9.30 5.27 1.47
N VAL A 54 -8.23 5.08 0.70
CA VAL A 54 -6.92 5.59 1.11
C VAL A 54 -6.96 7.09 0.87
N ALA A 55 -6.81 7.90 1.90
CA ALA A 55 -6.91 9.35 1.83
C ALA A 55 -5.60 10.03 1.42
N ARG A 56 -4.47 9.44 1.79
CA ARG A 56 -3.12 9.89 1.41
C ARG A 56 -2.05 8.87 1.78
N LEU A 57 -0.89 8.99 1.11
CA LEU A 57 0.36 8.38 1.56
C LEU A 57 0.96 9.16 2.73
N THR A 58 1.52 8.45 3.71
CA THR A 58 2.39 9.06 4.73
C THR A 58 3.80 9.30 4.15
N GLU A 59 4.68 9.94 4.91
CA GLU A 59 6.09 10.05 4.53
C GLU A 59 6.78 8.69 4.39
N ALA A 60 6.39 7.71 5.21
CA ALA A 60 6.87 6.33 5.07
C ALA A 60 6.35 5.70 3.78
N GLY A 61 5.05 5.84 3.48
CA GLY A 61 4.45 5.34 2.25
C GLY A 61 5.05 5.95 0.99
N LYS A 62 5.38 7.25 0.99
CA LYS A 62 6.06 7.91 -0.13
C LYS A 62 7.46 7.35 -0.36
N ARG A 63 8.24 7.11 0.70
CA ARG A 63 9.57 6.47 0.61
C ARG A 63 9.48 5.04 0.08
N VAL A 64 8.50 4.27 0.56
CA VAL A 64 8.28 2.90 0.08
C VAL A 64 7.82 2.90 -1.38
N SER A 65 6.91 3.81 -1.74
CA SER A 65 6.42 3.97 -3.11
C SER A 65 7.55 4.36 -4.08
N SER A 66 8.45 5.26 -3.68
CA SER A 66 9.60 5.64 -4.52
C SER A 66 10.55 4.47 -4.77
N LEU A 67 10.78 3.60 -3.78
CA LEU A 67 11.55 2.36 -3.95
C LEU A 67 10.89 1.39 -4.95
N PHE A 68 9.56 1.40 -5.05
CA PHE A 68 8.81 0.54 -5.96
C PHE A 68 8.66 1.09 -7.38
N ARG A 69 9.15 2.31 -7.67
CA ARG A 69 9.16 2.87 -9.03
C ARG A 69 10.22 2.22 -9.92
N ASP A 70 11.29 1.70 -9.33
CA ASP A 70 12.31 0.94 -10.04
C ASP A 70 11.94 -0.54 -10.01
N ASP A 71 11.61 -1.11 -11.19
CA ASP A 71 11.21 -2.51 -11.33
C ASP A 71 12.30 -3.49 -10.85
N ALA A 72 13.59 -3.15 -11.03
CA ALA A 72 14.69 -3.99 -10.57
C ALA A 72 14.83 -3.96 -9.04
N VAL A 73 14.59 -2.81 -8.42
CA VAL A 73 14.56 -2.68 -6.94
C VAL A 73 13.33 -3.37 -6.36
N ALA A 74 12.16 -3.21 -6.98
CA ALA A 74 10.93 -3.88 -6.57
C ALA A 74 11.08 -5.40 -6.60
N GLN A 75 11.72 -5.96 -7.64
CA GLN A 75 11.98 -7.40 -7.72
C GLN A 75 12.93 -7.88 -6.62
N ARG A 76 14.02 -7.14 -6.34
CA ARG A 76 14.95 -7.47 -5.24
C ARG A 76 14.28 -7.41 -3.87
N LEU A 77 13.39 -6.43 -3.64
CA LEU A 77 12.62 -6.33 -2.41
C LEU A 77 11.65 -7.50 -2.28
N ARG A 78 10.96 -7.88 -3.35
CA ARG A 78 10.09 -9.05 -3.37
C ARG A 78 10.85 -10.32 -2.99
N ASP A 79 12.03 -10.52 -3.54
CA ASP A 79 12.87 -11.67 -3.23
C ASP A 79 13.34 -11.65 -1.76
N ALA A 80 13.65 -10.47 -1.21
CA ALA A 80 14.02 -10.30 0.19
C ALA A 80 12.86 -10.60 1.16
N PHE A 81 11.63 -10.21 0.81
CA PHE A 81 10.42 -10.53 1.58
C PHE A 81 10.01 -12.02 1.47
N SER A 82 10.40 -12.68 0.39
CA SER A 82 10.07 -14.09 0.13
C SER A 82 11.07 -15.06 0.73
N ARG A 83 12.28 -14.59 1.11
CA ARG A 83 13.23 -15.40 1.84
C ARG A 83 12.77 -15.51 3.30
N PRO A 84 12.45 -16.70 3.81
CA PRO A 84 12.30 -16.86 5.25
C PRO A 84 13.60 -16.37 5.89
N ALA A 85 13.49 -15.53 6.93
CA ALA A 85 14.63 -15.13 7.72
C ALA A 85 15.42 -16.41 8.03
N ALA A 86 16.67 -16.48 7.57
CA ALA A 86 17.50 -17.64 7.81
C ALA A 86 17.63 -17.77 9.32
N SER A 87 16.89 -18.73 9.88
CA SER A 87 16.91 -19.06 11.29
C SER A 87 18.37 -19.31 11.67
N SER A 88 18.93 -18.40 12.45
CA SER A 88 20.25 -18.54 13.06
C SER A 88 20.05 -18.97 14.50
#